data_AF-A0A951VYD3-F1
#
_entry.id   AF-A0A951VYD3-F1
#
_cell.length_a   1.000
_cell.length_b   1.000
_cell.length_c   1.000
_cell.angle_alpha   90.00
_cell.angle_beta   90.00
_cell.angle_gamma   90.00
#
_symmetry.space_group_name_H-M   'P 1'
#
loop_
_entity.id
_entity.type
_entity.pdbx_description
1 polymer ?
#
loop_
_entity_poly.entity_id
_entity_poly.type
_entity_poly.pdbx_seq_one_letter_code
_entity_poly.pdbx_strand_id
1 'polypeptide(L)'
;PLVGFIDRQTIRLFHGLVLEGLILSAIATLSLKTIHEYSLILFILCGSATILTILLHFFAAPKLLPYHYPDLALLNYGMSTGTTAVGVALLRTLRPRIPIVPLNIYGFAAPLSGPFIGGGILSLVVFPELSVKFSPAWLSATFLCLSILTGFVLYRIRATQATNTKNS
;
A
#
# COMPACT_ATOMS: atom_id res chain seq x y z
N PRO A 1 -17.92 35.44 -9.55
CA PRO A 1 -17.58 35.40 -11.00
C PRO A 1 -16.13 34.98 -11.36
N LEU A 2 -15.43 34.19 -10.53
CA LEU A 2 -14.03 33.74 -10.80
C LEU A 2 -13.87 32.23 -11.04
N VAL A 3 -14.98 31.47 -11.11
CA VAL A 3 -14.97 30.00 -11.23
C VAL A 3 -14.73 29.52 -12.68
N GLY A 4 -14.62 30.45 -13.65
CA GLY A 4 -14.58 30.13 -15.09
C GLY A 4 -13.21 30.01 -15.75
N PHE A 5 -12.10 30.28 -15.05
CA PHE A 5 -10.76 30.32 -15.67
C PHE A 5 -9.87 29.10 -15.39
N ILE A 6 -10.28 28.22 -14.46
CA ILE A 6 -9.56 26.96 -14.20
C ILE A 6 -10.23 25.86 -15.03
N ASP A 7 -9.64 25.55 -16.18
CA ASP A 7 -10.01 24.35 -16.92
C ASP A 7 -9.42 23.13 -16.22
N ARG A 8 -10.25 22.11 -16.00
CA ARG A 8 -9.85 20.82 -15.43
C ARG A 8 -8.77 20.17 -16.29
N GLN A 9 -8.76 20.43 -17.60
CA GLN A 9 -7.74 19.95 -18.50
C GLN A 9 -6.36 20.55 -18.18
N THR A 10 -6.28 21.87 -17.98
CA THR A 10 -5.03 22.56 -17.62
C THR A 10 -4.46 22.05 -16.30
N ILE A 11 -5.31 21.83 -15.29
CA ILE A 11 -4.88 21.25 -14.00
C ILE A 11 -4.30 19.85 -14.19
N ARG A 12 -4.93 19.00 -15.00
CA ARG A 12 -4.44 17.63 -15.24
C ARG A 12 -3.12 17.63 -16.00
N LEU A 13 -2.94 18.51 -16.97
CA LEU A 13 -1.69 18.66 -17.71
C LEU A 13 -0.56 19.15 -16.82
N PHE A 14 -0.81 20.18 -16.00
CA PHE A 14 0.18 20.67 -15.04
C PHE A 14 0.58 19.59 -14.03
N HIS A 15 -0.39 18.88 -13.46
CA HIS A 15 -0.11 17.76 -12.55
C HIS A 15 0.70 16.65 -13.22
N GLY A 16 0.41 16.33 -14.49
CA GLY A 16 1.21 15.39 -15.27
C GLY A 16 2.66 15.85 -15.44
N LEU A 17 2.87 17.11 -15.85
CA LEU A 17 4.21 17.68 -16.01
C LEU A 17 5.03 17.66 -14.72
N VAL A 18 4.39 18.00 -13.59
CA VAL A 18 5.05 17.94 -12.28
C VAL A 18 5.44 16.50 -11.93
N LEU A 19 4.57 15.52 -12.21
CA LEU A 19 4.84 14.12 -11.93
C LEU A 19 6.03 13.58 -12.74
N GLU A 20 6.12 13.92 -14.02
CA GLU A 20 7.26 13.58 -14.87
C GLU A 20 8.56 14.23 -14.37
N GLY A 21 8.50 15.50 -13.95
CA GLY A 21 9.62 16.20 -13.34
C GLY A 21 10.13 15.53 -12.06
N LEU A 22 9.22 15.08 -11.20
CA LEU A 22 9.56 14.32 -9.99
C LEU A 22 10.22 12.98 -10.32
N ILE A 23 9.70 12.26 -11.31
CA ILE A 23 10.27 10.98 -11.77
C ILE A 23 11.69 11.20 -12.29
N LEU A 24 11.90 12.20 -13.15
CA LEU A 24 13.22 12.55 -13.68
C LEU A 24 14.20 12.94 -12.56
N SER A 25 13.76 13.76 -11.61
CA SER A 25 14.58 14.15 -10.46
C SER A 25 14.97 12.96 -9.58
N ALA A 26 14.06 12.02 -9.36
CA ALA A 26 14.32 10.82 -8.58
C ALA A 26 15.35 9.91 -9.27
N ILE A 27 15.19 9.70 -10.58
CA ILE A 27 16.13 8.91 -11.38
C ILE A 27 17.51 9.59 -11.42
N ALA A 28 17.56 10.91 -11.61
CA ALA A 28 18.81 11.68 -11.64
C ALA A 28 19.58 11.64 -10.30
N THR A 29 18.87 11.51 -9.18
CA THR A 29 19.48 11.40 -7.85
C THR A 29 20.03 10.00 -7.57
N LEU A 30 19.62 8.99 -8.34
CA LEU A 30 20.02 7.60 -8.14
C LEU A 30 21.46 7.37 -8.65
N SER A 31 22.39 7.06 -7.75
CA SER A 31 23.77 6.72 -8.12
C SER A 31 23.87 5.34 -8.76
N LEU A 32 24.27 5.28 -10.04
CA LEU A 32 24.51 4.02 -10.76
C LEU A 32 25.54 3.13 -10.05
N LYS A 33 26.53 3.74 -9.37
CA LYS A 33 27.55 3.01 -8.60
C LYS A 33 26.93 2.22 -7.45
N THR A 34 26.00 2.83 -6.72
CA THR A 34 25.30 2.20 -5.60
C THR A 34 24.44 1.03 -6.07
N ILE A 35 23.79 1.15 -7.23
CA ILE A 35 22.99 0.06 -7.79
C ILE A 35 23.86 -1.15 -8.11
N HIS A 36 25.03 -0.94 -8.72
CA HIS A 36 25.92 -2.03 -9.09
C HIS A 36 26.47 -2.74 -7.84
N GLU A 37 26.93 -1.96 -6.87
CA GLU A 37 27.51 -2.45 -5.61
C GLU A 37 26.50 -3.23 -4.75
N TYR A 38 25.23 -2.78 -4.71
CA TYR A 38 24.17 -3.40 -3.90
C TYR A 38 23.13 -4.17 -4.73
N SER A 39 23.45 -4.52 -5.98
CA SER A 39 22.53 -5.17 -6.92
C SER A 39 21.88 -6.44 -6.35
N LEU A 40 22.68 -7.31 -5.72
CA LEU A 40 22.19 -8.52 -5.05
C LEU A 40 21.21 -8.22 -3.92
N ILE A 41 21.55 -7.27 -3.04
CA ILE A 41 20.69 -6.91 -1.90
C ILE A 41 19.36 -6.33 -2.40
N LEU A 42 19.40 -5.49 -3.44
CA LEU A 42 18.21 -4.89 -4.03
C LEU A 42 17.30 -5.94 -4.67
N PHE A 43 17.89 -6.94 -5.33
CA PHE A 43 17.12 -8.02 -5.95
C PHE A 43 16.44 -8.91 -4.90
N ILE A 44 17.16 -9.26 -3.83
CA ILE A 44 16.58 -10.03 -2.71
C ILE A 44 15.48 -9.22 -2.01
N LEU A 45 15.69 -7.93 -1.79
CA LEU A 45 14.70 -7.05 -1.17
C LEU A 45 13.43 -6.94 -2.03
N CYS A 46 13.60 -6.70 -3.34
CA CYS A 46 12.48 -6.63 -4.29
C CYS A 46 11.74 -7.97 -4.39
N GLY A 47 12.48 -9.08 -4.50
CA GLY A 47 11.92 -10.43 -4.57
C GLY A 47 11.15 -10.80 -3.32
N SER A 48 11.73 -10.58 -2.13
CA SER A 48 11.07 -10.86 -0.86
C SER A 48 9.83 -9.99 -0.63
N ALA A 49 9.89 -8.70 -0.96
CA ALA A 49 8.73 -7.81 -0.91
C ALA A 49 7.62 -8.25 -1.87
N THR A 50 7.97 -8.68 -3.07
CA THR A 50 7.01 -9.21 -4.06
C THR A 50 6.34 -10.48 -3.56
N ILE A 51 7.13 -11.45 -3.08
CA ILE A 51 6.61 -12.70 -2.52
C ILE A 51 5.70 -12.41 -1.33
N LEU A 52 6.10 -11.54 -0.41
CA LEU A 52 5.30 -11.16 0.74
C LEU A 52 3.98 -10.51 0.31
N THR A 53 4.00 -9.61 -0.67
CA THR A 53 2.79 -8.94 -1.18
C THR A 53 1.83 -9.96 -1.80
N ILE A 54 2.34 -10.92 -2.56
CA ILE A 54 1.54 -12.02 -3.13
C ILE A 54 0.95 -12.89 -2.02
N LEU A 55 1.77 -13.30 -1.03
CA LEU A 55 1.31 -14.10 0.10
C LEU A 55 0.23 -13.38 0.91
N LEU A 56 0.41 -12.11 1.23
CA LEU A 56 -0.60 -11.32 1.94
C LEU A 56 -1.87 -11.18 1.11
N HIS A 57 -1.76 -11.00 -0.20
CA HIS A 57 -2.94 -10.95 -1.07
C HIS A 57 -3.72 -12.28 -1.04
N PHE A 58 -3.07 -13.42 -1.20
CA PHE A 58 -3.77 -14.71 -1.24
C PHE A 58 -4.22 -15.21 0.13
N PHE A 59 -3.44 -14.99 1.20
CA PHE A 59 -3.75 -15.54 2.53
C PHE A 59 -4.45 -14.55 3.45
N ALA A 60 -4.05 -13.27 3.44
CA ALA A 60 -4.61 -12.27 4.34
C ALA A 60 -5.87 -11.62 3.76
N ALA A 61 -5.90 -11.30 2.46
CA ALA A 61 -7.07 -10.64 1.88
C ALA A 61 -8.42 -11.39 2.07
N PRO A 62 -8.55 -12.71 1.80
CA PRO A 62 -9.80 -13.42 2.08
C PRO A 62 -10.14 -13.46 3.60
N LYS A 63 -9.10 -13.38 4.44
CA LYS A 63 -9.23 -13.39 5.91
C LYS A 63 -9.42 -12.01 6.54
N LEU A 64 -9.24 -10.92 5.81
CA LEU A 64 -9.36 -9.56 6.36
C LEU A 64 -10.55 -8.81 5.80
N LEU A 65 -10.98 -9.13 4.58
CA LEU A 65 -12.08 -8.45 3.93
C LEU A 65 -13.35 -9.33 3.95
N PRO A 66 -14.28 -9.13 4.90
CA PRO A 66 -15.49 -9.94 5.01
C PRO A 66 -16.51 -9.64 3.90
N TYR A 67 -16.46 -8.45 3.29
CA TYR A 67 -17.37 -8.01 2.23
C TYR A 67 -16.58 -7.54 1.00
N HIS A 68 -17.08 -7.86 -0.19
CA HIS A 68 -16.50 -7.43 -1.49
C HIS A 68 -14.99 -7.73 -1.61
N TYR A 69 -14.54 -8.86 -1.03
CA TYR A 69 -13.13 -9.20 -0.92
C TYR A 69 -12.35 -9.12 -2.24
N PRO A 70 -12.83 -9.60 -3.41
CA PRO A 70 -11.97 -9.69 -4.57
C PRO A 70 -11.67 -8.30 -5.13
N ASP A 71 -12.65 -7.40 -5.07
CA ASP A 71 -12.52 -6.05 -5.62
C ASP A 71 -11.64 -5.17 -4.71
N LEU A 72 -11.83 -5.22 -3.38
CA LEU A 72 -10.98 -4.50 -2.43
C LEU A 72 -9.57 -5.10 -2.29
N ALA A 73 -9.41 -6.42 -2.41
CA ALA A 73 -8.10 -7.06 -2.40
C ALA A 73 -7.26 -6.61 -3.59
N LEU A 74 -7.88 -6.44 -4.76
CA LEU A 74 -7.23 -5.97 -5.98
C LEU A 74 -6.82 -4.49 -5.88
N LEU A 75 -7.67 -3.65 -5.27
CA LEU A 75 -7.32 -2.25 -4.96
C LEU A 75 -6.11 -2.16 -4.02
N ASN A 76 -6.12 -2.94 -2.93
CA ASN A 76 -5.00 -3.01 -2.00
C ASN A 76 -3.73 -3.55 -2.67
N TYR A 77 -3.85 -4.59 -3.50
CA TYR A 77 -2.72 -5.15 -4.23
C TYR A 77 -2.06 -4.13 -5.15
N GLY A 78 -2.85 -3.39 -5.94
CA GLY A 78 -2.31 -2.33 -6.79
C GLY A 78 -1.68 -1.18 -6.00
N MET A 79 -2.19 -0.85 -4.82
CA MET A 79 -1.56 0.13 -3.93
C MET A 79 -0.22 -0.38 -3.37
N SER A 80 -0.14 -1.65 -2.94
CA SER A 80 1.11 -2.22 -2.41
C SER A 80 2.20 -2.40 -3.47
N THR A 81 1.82 -2.59 -4.73
CA THR A 81 2.76 -2.80 -5.86
C THR A 81 3.06 -1.52 -6.64
N GLY A 82 2.38 -0.42 -6.35
CA GLY A 82 2.55 0.84 -7.06
C GLY A 82 1.72 1.95 -6.44
N THR A 83 0.58 2.26 -7.06
CA THR A 83 -0.31 3.32 -6.59
C THR A 83 -1.76 2.86 -6.59
N THR A 84 -2.62 3.56 -5.85
CA THR A 84 -4.07 3.32 -5.90
C THR A 84 -4.60 3.35 -7.34
N ALA A 85 -4.03 4.19 -8.23
CA ALA A 85 -4.42 4.23 -9.64
C ALA A 85 -4.19 2.88 -10.36
N VAL A 86 -3.09 2.19 -10.06
CA VAL A 86 -2.80 0.83 -10.58
C VAL A 86 -3.87 -0.16 -10.10
N GLY A 87 -4.28 -0.08 -8.83
CA GLY A 87 -5.36 -0.92 -8.28
C GLY A 87 -6.70 -0.71 -8.98
N VAL A 88 -7.06 0.55 -9.25
CA VAL A 88 -8.31 0.83 -10.01
C VAL A 88 -8.17 0.42 -11.48
N ALA A 89 -6.98 0.52 -12.08
CA ALA A 89 -6.73 0.03 -13.44
C ALA A 89 -6.91 -1.50 -13.53
N LEU A 90 -6.34 -2.26 -12.59
CA LEU A 90 -6.55 -3.71 -12.46
C LEU A 90 -8.04 -4.04 -12.30
N LEU A 91 -8.78 -3.28 -11.50
CA LEU A 91 -10.22 -3.51 -11.34
C LEU A 91 -11.01 -3.24 -12.63
N ARG A 92 -10.60 -2.24 -13.42
CA ARG A 92 -11.19 -1.93 -14.73
C ARG A 92 -10.92 -3.01 -15.78
N THR A 93 -9.80 -3.72 -15.71
CA THR A 93 -9.51 -4.80 -16.67
C THR A 93 -10.31 -6.07 -16.35
N LEU A 94 -10.54 -6.34 -15.07
CA LEU A 94 -11.28 -7.53 -14.60
C LEU A 94 -12.80 -7.34 -14.58
N ARG A 95 -13.29 -6.10 -14.40
CA ARG A 95 -14.73 -5.80 -14.30
C ARG A 95 -15.19 -4.89 -15.43
N PRO A 96 -16.28 -5.22 -16.14
CA PRO A 96 -16.85 -4.35 -17.16
C PRO A 96 -17.42 -3.04 -16.57
N ARG A 97 -17.80 -3.04 -15.28
CA ARG A 97 -18.22 -1.84 -14.54
C ARG A 97 -17.51 -1.80 -13.20
N ILE A 98 -16.94 -0.65 -12.86
CA ILE A 98 -16.24 -0.46 -11.59
C ILE A 98 -17.26 -0.46 -10.44
N PRO A 99 -17.13 -1.38 -9.46
CA PRO A 99 -18.01 -1.41 -8.31
C PRO A 99 -17.78 -0.19 -7.41
N ILE A 100 -18.86 0.58 -7.20
CA ILE A 100 -18.82 1.89 -6.53
C ILE A 100 -18.60 1.73 -5.02
N VAL A 101 -19.26 0.75 -4.40
CA VAL A 101 -19.19 0.49 -2.94
C VAL A 101 -17.75 0.21 -2.47
N PRO A 102 -17.03 -0.79 -3.00
CA PRO A 102 -15.64 -1.05 -2.58
C PRO A 102 -14.69 0.10 -2.93
N LEU A 103 -14.90 0.79 -4.06
CA LEU A 103 -14.11 1.95 -4.45
C LEU A 103 -14.28 3.10 -3.45
N ASN A 104 -15.50 3.34 -2.96
CA ASN A 104 -15.80 4.41 -2.01
C ASN A 104 -15.23 4.10 -0.62
N ILE A 105 -15.39 2.86 -0.15
CA ILE A 105 -14.79 2.39 1.11
C ILE A 105 -13.27 2.60 1.09
N TYR A 106 -12.63 2.18 0.01
CA TYR A 106 -11.20 2.34 -0.15
C TYR A 106 -10.79 3.82 -0.29
N GLY A 107 -11.54 4.59 -1.07
CA GLY A 107 -11.30 6.01 -1.31
C GLY A 107 -11.40 6.89 -0.06
N PHE A 108 -12.22 6.51 0.92
CA PHE A 108 -12.26 7.19 2.22
C PHE A 108 -11.12 6.75 3.16
N ALA A 109 -10.74 5.47 3.13
CA ALA A 109 -9.71 4.95 4.03
C ALA A 109 -8.28 5.32 3.60
N ALA A 110 -7.98 5.24 2.29
CA ALA A 110 -6.61 5.36 1.78
C ALA A 110 -5.95 6.73 2.06
N PRO A 111 -6.62 7.88 1.89
CA PRO A 111 -6.04 9.19 2.20
C PRO A 111 -5.81 9.40 3.70
N LEU A 112 -6.63 8.77 4.55
CA LEU A 112 -6.47 8.86 6.00
C LEU A 112 -5.25 8.07 6.47
N SER A 113 -4.94 6.93 5.86
CA SER A 113 -3.78 6.12 6.22
C SER A 113 -2.47 6.56 5.55
N GLY A 114 -2.56 7.19 4.37
CA GLY A 114 -1.41 7.54 3.53
C GLY A 114 -0.33 8.38 4.25
N PRO A 115 -0.68 9.51 4.88
CA PRO A 115 0.28 10.38 5.58
C PRO A 115 0.92 9.75 6.81
N PHE A 116 0.37 8.66 7.34
CA PHE A 116 0.98 7.99 8.49
C PHE A 116 1.91 6.87 8.04
N ILE A 117 1.46 6.03 7.09
CA ILE A 117 2.14 4.79 6.71
C ILE A 117 2.96 4.92 5.42
N GLY A 118 2.39 5.54 4.38
CA GLY A 118 2.92 5.52 3.01
C GLY A 118 4.00 6.55 2.69
N GLY A 119 4.61 7.18 3.71
CA GLY A 119 5.65 8.20 3.50
C GLY A 119 5.58 9.41 4.42
N GLY A 120 4.83 9.36 5.52
CA GLY A 120 4.90 10.42 6.54
C GLY A 120 5.53 9.97 7.85
N ILE A 121 4.99 10.44 8.97
CA ILE A 121 5.73 10.55 10.24
C ILE A 121 6.36 9.21 10.68
N LEU A 122 5.65 8.08 10.54
CA LEU A 122 6.21 6.78 10.92
C LEU A 122 7.41 6.43 10.03
N SER A 123 7.21 6.40 8.72
CA SER A 123 8.21 6.01 7.72
C SER A 123 9.44 6.92 7.69
N LEU A 124 9.26 8.22 7.89
CA LEU A 124 10.35 9.20 7.79
C LEU A 124 11.05 9.51 9.11
N VAL A 125 10.34 9.46 10.25
CA VAL A 125 10.92 9.85 11.55
C VAL A 125 11.17 8.63 12.41
N VAL A 126 10.21 7.72 12.49
CA VAL A 126 10.25 6.62 13.47
C VAL A 126 11.19 5.50 13.02
N PHE A 127 11.14 5.05 11.77
CA PHE A 127 12.01 3.96 11.30
C PHE A 127 13.51 4.30 11.28
N PRO A 128 13.95 5.49 10.81
CA PRO A 128 15.36 5.85 10.84
C PRO A 128 15.90 5.97 12.27
N GLU A 129 15.16 6.63 13.16
CA GLU A 129 15.52 6.79 14.58
C GLU A 129 15.65 5.45 15.30
N LEU A 130 14.72 4.52 15.05
CA LEU A 130 14.76 3.16 15.59
C LEU A 130 15.99 2.39 15.08
N SER A 131 16.33 2.52 13.79
CA SER A 131 17.44 1.79 13.16
C SER A 131 18.82 2.25 13.64
N VAL A 132 18.94 3.51 14.09
CA VAL A 132 20.19 4.03 14.67
C VAL A 132 20.36 3.61 16.13
N LYS A 133 19.25 3.45 16.87
CA LYS A 133 19.28 3.14 18.32
C LYS A 133 19.24 1.65 18.64
N PHE A 134 18.68 0.82 17.77
CA PHE A 134 18.50 -0.61 18.01
C PHE A 134 19.20 -1.46 16.95
N SER A 135 19.70 -2.63 17.37
CA SER A 135 20.29 -3.60 16.44
C SER A 135 19.25 -4.06 15.40
N PRO A 136 19.58 -4.13 14.10
CA PRO A 136 18.63 -4.45 13.03
C PRO A 136 17.88 -5.77 13.24
N ALA A 137 18.51 -6.75 13.91
CA ALA A 137 17.92 -8.04 14.21
C ALA A 137 16.76 -7.96 15.23
N TRP A 138 16.82 -7.03 16.18
CA TRP A 138 15.74 -6.83 17.15
C TRP A 138 14.54 -6.12 16.50
N LEU A 139 14.80 -5.19 15.58
CA LEU A 139 13.74 -4.50 14.84
C LEU A 139 13.00 -5.45 13.90
N SER A 140 13.71 -6.27 13.13
CA SER A 140 13.06 -7.25 12.26
C SER A 140 12.23 -8.26 13.07
N ALA A 141 12.73 -8.69 14.23
CA ALA A 141 11.99 -9.58 15.13
C ALA A 141 10.74 -8.93 15.73
N THR A 142 10.79 -7.66 16.14
CA THR A 142 9.61 -6.96 16.70
C THR A 142 8.56 -6.70 15.63
N PHE A 143 8.93 -6.31 14.41
CA PHE A 143 7.98 -6.13 13.30
C PHE A 143 7.35 -7.45 12.85
N LEU A 144 8.12 -8.54 12.81
CA LEU A 144 7.59 -9.88 12.57
C LEU A 144 6.62 -10.30 13.68
N CYS A 145 7.00 -10.11 14.94
CA CYS A 145 6.15 -10.44 16.08
C CYS A 145 4.86 -9.61 16.08
N LEU A 146 4.94 -8.32 15.74
CA LEU A 146 3.78 -7.44 15.63
C LEU A 146 2.85 -7.85 14.48
N SER A 147 3.41 -8.27 13.33
CA SER A 147 2.64 -8.80 12.20
C SER A 147 1.95 -10.13 12.55
N ILE A 148 2.64 -11.00 13.29
CA ILE A 148 2.06 -12.25 13.79
C ILE A 148 0.97 -11.97 14.82
N LEU A 149 1.19 -11.01 15.73
CA LEU A 149 0.22 -10.60 16.76
C LEU A 149 -1.03 -9.98 16.13
N THR A 150 -0.88 -9.08 15.17
CA THR A 150 -2.04 -8.52 14.43
C THR A 150 -2.77 -9.61 13.67
N GLY A 151 -2.07 -10.54 13.01
CA GLY A 151 -2.67 -11.73 12.42
C GLY A 151 -3.46 -12.58 13.42
N PHE A 152 -2.92 -12.79 14.62
CA PHE A 152 -3.55 -13.57 15.69
C PHE A 152 -4.76 -12.87 16.31
N VAL A 153 -4.68 -11.57 16.57
CA VAL A 153 -5.78 -10.74 17.07
C VAL A 153 -6.93 -10.72 16.07
N LEU A 154 -6.63 -10.56 14.77
CA LEU A 154 -7.63 -10.59 13.71
C LEU A 154 -8.29 -11.97 13.57
N TYR A 155 -7.52 -13.05 13.77
CA TYR A 155 -8.05 -14.41 13.86
C TYR A 155 -9.01 -14.56 15.05
N ARG A 156 -8.67 -14.02 16.22
CA ARG A 156 -9.51 -14.08 17.43
C ARG A 156 -10.80 -13.27 17.30
N ILE A 157 -10.74 -12.06 16.78
CA ILE A 157 -11.93 -11.22 16.55
C ILE A 157 -12.91 -11.92 15.58
N ARG A 158 -12.39 -12.60 14.56
CA ARG A 158 -13.22 -13.37 13.63
C ARG A 158 -13.80 -14.65 14.22
N ALA A 159 -13.08 -15.37 15.09
CA ALA A 159 -13.63 -16.53 15.81
C ALA A 159 -14.85 -16.13 16.68
N THR A 160 -14.82 -14.92 17.25
CA THR A 160 -15.92 -14.34 18.03
C THR A 160 -17.11 -13.89 17.16
N GLN A 161 -16.87 -13.47 15.90
CA GLN A 161 -17.92 -13.09 14.96
C GLN A 161 -18.67 -14.31 14.40
N ALA A 162 -17.95 -15.40 14.12
CA ALA A 162 -18.54 -16.66 13.62
C ALA A 162 -19.42 -17.39 14.66
N THR A 163 -19.23 -17.09 15.94
CA THR A 163 -20.07 -17.62 17.03
C THR A 163 -21.33 -16.79 17.26
N ASN A 164 -21.30 -15.48 16.99
CA ASN A 164 -22.48 -14.61 17.14
C ASN A 164 -23.54 -14.82 16.05
N THR A 165 -23.13 -15.05 14.79
CA THR A 165 -24.08 -15.31 13.68
C THR A 165 -24.77 -16.67 13.75
N LYS A 166 -24.32 -17.58 14.62
CA LYS A 166 -24.97 -18.90 14.83
C LYS A 166 -26.01 -18.86 15.96
N ASN A 167 -26.04 -17.77 16.74
CA ASN A 167 -26.92 -17.58 17.89
C ASN A 167 -28.01 -16.50 17.65
N SER A 168 -28.10 -15.95 16.43
CA SER A 168 -29.17 -15.05 15.95
C SER A 168 -29.97 -15.72 14.85
#